data_AF-A0A5J4ZJS1-F1
#
_entry.id   AF-A0A5J4ZJS1-F1
#
_cell.length_a   1.000
_cell.length_b   1.000
_cell.length_c   1.000
_cell.angle_alpha   90.00
_cell.angle_beta   90.00
_cell.angle_gamma   90.00
#
_symmetry.space_group_name_H-M   'P 1'
#
loop_
_entity.id
_entity.type
_entity.pdbx_description
1 polymer ?
#
loop_
_entity_poly.entity_id
_entity_poly.type
_entity_poly.pdbx_seq_one_letter_code
_entity_poly.pdbx_strand_id
1 'polypeptide(L)'
;MPLGTNVGTTRTNNNFSSFEFFLEGWLVRQEHYLDELLSAQQRCQESRDEDLKDLITRCQKMNQLIDETKKEERVLADKLARIQESVAAPPMLEMARQSSGVRDREIRVVDAVLETLRSAMESVVINADLLRITTAEKVVEMLSPVQNVKFLAAVTQLQLKIWMWGLQKETERCNKGVMNSI
;
A
#
# COMPACT_ATOMS: atom_id res chain seq x y z
N MET A 1 100.79 20.92 -16.00
CA MET A 1 100.13 22.21 -16.23
C MET A 1 100.21 22.54 -17.72
N PRO A 2 99.22 23.21 -18.34
CA PRO A 2 97.78 22.96 -18.23
C PRO A 2 96.99 23.30 -19.55
N LEU A 3 95.65 23.19 -19.47
CA LEU A 3 94.57 23.81 -20.27
C LEU A 3 94.38 23.30 -21.72
N GLY A 4 93.22 22.84 -22.20
CA GLY A 4 91.83 22.97 -21.75
C GLY A 4 91.00 23.65 -22.85
N THR A 5 89.99 22.97 -23.41
CA THR A 5 88.85 23.53 -24.17
C THR A 5 87.84 22.41 -24.43
N ASN A 6 86.51 22.55 -24.45
CA ASN A 6 85.52 23.49 -23.93
C ASN A 6 84.14 22.91 -24.37
N VAL A 7 83.10 23.06 -23.53
CA VAL A 7 81.65 23.18 -23.85
C VAL A 7 80.99 22.02 -24.63
N GLY A 8 80.02 21.28 -24.05
CA GLY A 8 78.62 21.71 -23.87
C GLY A 8 77.86 21.45 -25.20
N THR A 9 76.84 20.62 -25.34
CA THR A 9 75.55 20.62 -24.62
C THR A 9 74.70 19.53 -25.27
N THR A 10 74.34 18.46 -24.56
CA THR A 10 73.20 17.57 -24.96
C THR A 10 72.46 16.97 -23.77
N ARG A 11 72.65 17.49 -22.55
CA ARG A 11 72.01 16.98 -21.33
C ARG A 11 70.59 17.56 -21.08
N THR A 12 70.04 18.34 -22.01
CA THR A 12 68.76 19.05 -21.82
C THR A 12 67.57 18.45 -22.61
N ASN A 13 67.80 17.62 -23.63
CA ASN A 13 66.71 17.05 -24.46
C ASN A 13 66.02 15.81 -23.84
N ASN A 14 66.65 15.11 -22.89
CA ASN A 14 66.04 13.93 -22.28
C ASN A 14 64.91 14.25 -21.30
N ASN A 15 65.01 15.37 -20.57
CA ASN A 15 63.95 15.78 -19.64
C ASN A 15 62.71 16.31 -20.37
N PHE A 16 62.91 17.00 -21.49
CA PHE A 16 61.80 17.51 -22.30
C PHE A 16 61.00 16.36 -22.92
N SER A 17 61.69 15.39 -23.53
CA SER A 17 61.04 14.18 -24.05
C SER A 17 60.39 13.34 -22.94
N SER A 18 61.02 13.18 -21.77
CA SER A 18 60.43 12.44 -20.64
C SER A 18 59.15 13.08 -20.09
N PHE A 19 59.09 14.41 -20.04
CA PHE A 19 57.89 15.13 -19.61
C PHE A 19 56.81 15.07 -20.69
N GLU A 20 57.17 15.16 -21.96
CA GLU A 20 56.24 15.06 -23.09
C GLU A 20 55.59 13.66 -23.17
N PHE A 21 56.38 12.59 -23.03
CA PHE A 21 55.84 11.23 -22.88
C PHE A 21 54.96 11.06 -21.64
N PHE A 22 55.33 11.70 -20.53
CA PHE A 22 54.50 11.72 -19.32
C PHE A 22 53.17 12.46 -19.56
N LEU A 23 53.22 13.63 -20.20
CA LEU A 23 52.04 14.46 -20.50
C LEU A 23 51.10 13.77 -21.48
N GLU A 24 51.62 13.19 -22.56
CA GLU A 24 50.82 12.41 -23.51
C GLU A 24 50.18 11.23 -22.81
N GLY A 25 50.95 10.47 -22.02
CA GLY A 25 50.40 9.38 -21.22
C GLY A 25 49.42 9.83 -20.14
N TRP A 26 49.62 11.02 -19.57
CA TRP A 26 48.73 11.61 -18.56
C TRP A 26 47.42 12.08 -19.19
N LEU A 27 47.46 12.74 -20.35
CA LEU A 27 46.28 13.18 -21.10
C LEU A 27 45.42 11.99 -21.55
N VAL A 28 46.01 10.91 -22.06
CA VAL A 28 45.29 9.68 -22.41
C VAL A 28 44.60 9.07 -21.18
N ARG A 29 45.26 9.08 -20.01
CA ARG A 29 44.64 8.62 -18.76
C ARG A 29 43.53 9.56 -18.28
N GLN A 30 43.67 10.87 -18.47
CA GLN A 30 42.62 11.84 -18.14
C GLN A 30 41.41 11.66 -19.04
N GLU A 31 41.61 11.45 -20.34
CA GLU A 31 40.55 11.14 -21.30
C GLU A 31 39.82 9.85 -20.91
N HIS A 32 40.56 8.80 -20.58
CA HIS A 32 39.98 7.55 -20.10
C HIS A 32 39.16 7.73 -18.81
N TYR A 33 39.66 8.55 -17.87
CA TYR A 33 38.94 8.83 -16.63
C TYR A 33 37.64 9.61 -16.86
N LEU A 34 37.65 10.57 -17.78
CA LEU A 34 36.43 11.30 -18.16
C LEU A 34 35.41 10.37 -18.82
N ASP A 35 35.85 9.46 -19.67
CA ASP A 35 34.98 8.47 -20.32
C ASP A 35 34.36 7.50 -19.31
N GLU A 36 35.14 7.09 -18.30
CA GLU A 36 34.64 6.29 -17.18
C GLU A 36 33.58 7.04 -16.35
N LEU A 37 33.82 8.32 -16.05
CA LEU A 37 32.85 9.16 -15.33
C LEU A 37 31.56 9.36 -16.12
N LEU A 38 31.66 9.64 -17.42
CA LEU A 38 30.49 9.79 -18.30
C LEU A 38 29.70 8.47 -18.39
N SER A 39 30.41 7.35 -18.54
CA SER A 39 29.80 6.02 -18.53
C SER A 39 29.11 5.71 -17.20
N ALA A 40 29.71 6.06 -16.07
CA ALA A 40 29.11 5.88 -14.75
C ALA A 40 27.88 6.76 -14.54
N GLN A 41 27.95 8.03 -14.96
CA GLN A 41 26.82 8.96 -14.90
C GLN A 41 25.65 8.46 -15.76
N GLN A 42 25.92 8.01 -16.98
CA GLN A 42 24.89 7.48 -17.87
C GLN A 42 24.23 6.23 -17.27
N ARG A 43 25.02 5.30 -16.74
CA ARG A 43 24.50 4.11 -16.03
C ARG A 43 23.61 4.49 -14.84
N CYS A 44 23.99 5.49 -14.05
CA CYS A 44 23.15 6.00 -12.97
C CYS A 44 21.84 6.64 -13.48
N GLN A 45 21.90 7.35 -14.61
CA GLN A 45 20.72 7.97 -15.22
C GLN A 45 19.71 6.94 -15.72
N GLU A 46 20.19 5.90 -16.40
CA GLU A 46 19.36 4.82 -16.95
C GLU A 46 18.68 4.01 -15.83
N SER A 47 19.43 3.60 -14.81
CA SER A 47 18.86 2.93 -13.62
C SER A 47 17.80 3.78 -12.93
N ARG A 48 18.02 5.10 -12.81
CA ARG A 48 17.05 6.01 -12.19
C ARG A 48 15.77 6.17 -13.03
N ASP A 49 15.89 6.18 -14.36
CA ASP A 49 14.73 6.27 -15.24
C ASP A 49 13.89 4.99 -15.20
N GLU A 50 14.54 3.82 -15.09
CA GLU A 50 13.87 2.53 -14.90
C GLU A 50 13.12 2.47 -13.56
N ASP A 51 13.77 2.85 -12.45
CA ASP A 51 13.13 2.93 -11.12
C ASP A 51 11.95 3.90 -11.10
N LEU A 52 12.08 5.05 -11.78
CA LEU A 52 11.02 6.04 -11.88
C LEU A 52 9.81 5.50 -12.68
N LYS A 53 10.06 4.79 -13.78
CA LYS A 53 9.01 4.14 -14.58
C LYS A 53 8.28 3.06 -13.79
N ASP A 54 9.01 2.23 -13.02
CA ASP A 54 8.39 1.23 -12.16
C ASP A 54 7.49 1.89 -11.10
N LEU A 55 7.97 2.96 -10.46
CA LEU A 55 7.20 3.70 -9.47
C LEU A 55 5.93 4.31 -10.06
N ILE A 56 6.01 4.93 -11.25
CA ILE A 56 4.84 5.49 -11.95
C ILE A 56 3.82 4.39 -12.26
N THR A 57 4.29 3.25 -12.77
CA THR A 57 3.44 2.10 -13.11
C THR A 57 2.70 1.58 -11.87
N ARG A 58 3.41 1.46 -10.75
CA ARG A 58 2.85 1.04 -9.46
C ARG A 58 1.82 2.03 -8.91
N CYS A 59 2.09 3.33 -9.01
CA CYS A 59 1.13 4.37 -8.62
C CYS A 59 -0.14 4.33 -9.48
N GLN A 60 -0.02 4.11 -10.79
CA GLN A 60 -1.16 3.96 -11.68
C GLN A 60 -2.01 2.73 -11.34
N LYS A 61 -1.37 1.58 -11.11
CA LYS A 61 -2.05 0.35 -10.65
C LYS A 61 -2.77 0.56 -9.33
N MET A 62 -2.16 1.28 -8.38
CA MET A 62 -2.78 1.62 -7.10
C MET A 62 -4.03 2.49 -7.29
N ASN A 63 -3.96 3.52 -8.14
CA ASN A 63 -5.12 4.37 -8.43
C ASN A 63 -6.27 3.58 -9.09
N GLN A 64 -5.94 2.70 -10.04
CA GLN A 64 -6.93 1.82 -10.65
C GLN A 64 -7.60 0.91 -9.60
N LEU A 65 -6.80 0.31 -8.71
CA LEU A 65 -7.31 -0.52 -7.63
C LEU A 65 -8.27 0.26 -6.72
N ILE A 66 -7.91 1.49 -6.36
CA ILE A 66 -8.77 2.36 -5.54
C ILE A 66 -10.11 2.60 -6.24
N ASP A 67 -10.11 2.87 -7.53
CA ASP A 67 -11.34 3.11 -8.29
C ASP A 67 -12.22 1.86 -8.44
N GLU A 68 -11.59 0.69 -8.67
CA GLU A 68 -12.25 -0.62 -8.67
C GLU A 68 -12.92 -0.89 -7.31
N THR A 69 -12.16 -0.78 -6.21
CA THR A 69 -12.68 -0.99 -4.86
C THR A 69 -13.83 -0.04 -4.53
N LYS A 70 -13.73 1.25 -4.90
CA LYS A 70 -14.83 2.22 -4.71
C LYS A 70 -16.09 1.86 -5.51
N LYS A 71 -15.94 1.26 -6.68
CA LYS A 71 -17.07 0.82 -7.48
C LYS A 71 -17.77 -0.37 -6.80
N GLU A 72 -17.01 -1.35 -6.33
CA GLU A 72 -17.55 -2.52 -5.64
C GLU A 72 -18.17 -2.16 -4.29
N GLU A 73 -17.55 -1.24 -3.55
CA GLU A 73 -18.10 -0.69 -2.30
C GLU A 73 -19.46 -0.03 -2.52
N ARG A 74 -19.63 0.76 -3.60
CA ARG A 74 -20.93 1.36 -3.95
C ARG A 74 -21.99 0.30 -4.22
N VAL A 75 -21.65 -0.76 -4.95
CA VAL A 75 -22.58 -1.88 -5.19
C VAL A 75 -23.00 -2.54 -3.88
N LEU A 76 -22.06 -2.71 -2.95
CA LEU A 76 -22.35 -3.28 -1.63
C LEU A 76 -23.22 -2.35 -0.78
N ALA A 77 -22.96 -1.04 -0.81
CA ALA A 77 -23.74 -0.02 -0.12
C ALA A 77 -25.19 0.02 -0.63
N ASP A 78 -25.39 -0.06 -1.96
CA ASP A 78 -26.72 -0.12 -2.56
C ASP A 78 -27.48 -1.39 -2.14
N LYS A 79 -26.80 -2.54 -2.06
CA LYS A 79 -27.40 -3.80 -1.55
C LYS A 79 -27.83 -3.64 -0.10
N LEU A 80 -26.97 -3.06 0.75
CA LEU A 80 -27.29 -2.81 2.15
C LEU A 80 -28.46 -1.84 2.30
N ALA A 81 -28.51 -0.77 1.50
CA ALA A 81 -29.60 0.20 1.51
C ALA A 81 -30.94 -0.46 1.16
N ARG A 82 -30.97 -1.33 0.14
CA ARG A 82 -32.18 -2.10 -0.23
C ARG A 82 -32.64 -3.04 0.90
N ILE A 83 -31.72 -3.68 1.60
CA ILE A 83 -32.04 -4.51 2.78
C ILE A 83 -32.57 -3.65 3.92
N GLN A 84 -32.01 -2.45 4.14
CA GLN A 84 -32.50 -1.53 5.16
C GLN A 84 -33.87 -0.96 4.82
N GLU A 85 -34.16 -0.65 3.55
CA GLU A 85 -35.47 -0.18 3.08
C GLU A 85 -36.56 -1.23 3.30
N SER A 86 -36.26 -2.52 3.06
CA SER A 86 -37.24 -3.58 3.31
C SER A 86 -37.58 -3.73 4.79
N VAL A 87 -36.59 -3.56 5.69
CA VAL A 87 -36.77 -3.62 7.15
C VAL A 87 -37.40 -2.36 7.74
N ALA A 88 -37.15 -1.20 7.13
CA ALA A 88 -37.71 0.08 7.55
C ALA A 88 -39.17 0.28 7.08
N ALA A 89 -39.74 -0.66 6.33
CA ALA A 89 -41.11 -0.58 5.85
C ALA A 89 -42.14 -0.60 7.01
N PRO A 90 -43.22 0.19 6.94
CA PRO A 90 -44.22 0.30 8.02
C PRO A 90 -44.79 -1.05 8.51
N PRO A 91 -45.05 -2.06 7.67
CA PRO A 91 -45.50 -3.36 8.15
C PRO A 91 -44.48 -4.07 9.05
N MET A 92 -43.18 -3.95 8.78
CA MET A 92 -42.13 -4.57 9.61
C MET A 92 -41.99 -3.88 10.97
N LEU A 93 -42.10 -2.55 10.99
CA LEU A 93 -42.14 -1.77 12.23
C LEU A 93 -43.38 -2.11 13.09
N GLU A 94 -44.55 -2.23 12.45
CA GLU A 94 -45.79 -2.58 13.15
C GLU A 94 -45.80 -4.02 13.65
N MET A 95 -45.23 -4.97 12.92
CA MET A 95 -45.06 -6.36 13.36
C MET A 95 -44.10 -6.48 14.57
N ALA A 96 -43.01 -5.72 14.58
CA ALA A 96 -42.09 -5.64 15.73
C ALA A 96 -42.71 -4.99 16.97
N ARG A 97 -43.73 -4.14 16.78
CA ARG A 97 -44.46 -3.47 17.86
C ARG A 97 -45.60 -4.34 18.43
N GLN A 98 -46.18 -5.23 17.62
CA GLN A 98 -47.28 -6.13 17.99
C GLN A 98 -46.79 -7.46 18.60
N SER A 99 -45.52 -7.83 18.40
CA SER A 99 -44.89 -9.03 18.97
C SER A 99 -44.80 -9.03 20.51
N SER A 100 -45.21 -7.96 21.19
CA SER A 100 -45.39 -7.95 22.66
C SER A 100 -46.67 -8.67 23.14
N GLY A 101 -47.50 -9.24 22.24
CA GLY A 101 -48.71 -9.96 22.63
C GLY A 101 -49.29 -10.94 21.59
N VAL A 102 -49.03 -12.24 21.80
CA VAL A 102 -49.87 -13.42 21.47
C VAL A 102 -49.79 -14.06 20.05
N ARG A 103 -49.85 -15.42 20.05
CA ARG A 103 -50.11 -16.47 19.02
C ARG A 103 -48.96 -17.04 18.17
N ASP A 104 -48.67 -18.32 18.46
CA ASP A 104 -47.74 -19.27 17.83
C ASP A 104 -47.69 -19.31 16.28
N ARG A 105 -48.81 -19.06 15.59
CA ARG A 105 -48.87 -19.08 14.11
C ARG A 105 -48.25 -17.83 13.45
N GLU A 106 -48.33 -16.68 14.11
CA GLU A 106 -47.77 -15.40 13.64
C GLU A 106 -46.25 -15.35 13.86
N ILE A 107 -45.79 -15.99 14.93
CA ILE A 107 -44.36 -16.14 15.29
C ILE A 107 -43.58 -16.85 14.18
N ARG A 108 -44.12 -17.91 13.56
CA ARG A 108 -43.42 -18.66 12.50
C ARG A 108 -43.24 -17.86 11.20
N VAL A 109 -44.15 -16.93 10.90
CA VAL A 109 -44.04 -16.06 9.72
C VAL A 109 -42.98 -14.98 9.98
N VAL A 110 -42.96 -14.41 11.19
CA VAL A 110 -41.94 -13.43 11.60
C VAL A 110 -40.53 -14.05 11.61
N ASP A 111 -40.41 -15.29 12.10
CA ASP A 111 -39.15 -16.03 12.15
C ASP A 111 -38.58 -16.30 10.74
N ALA A 112 -39.43 -16.71 9.79
CA ALA A 112 -39.03 -16.91 8.40
C ALA A 112 -38.54 -15.61 7.71
N VAL A 113 -39.18 -14.47 8.02
CA VAL A 113 -38.75 -13.15 7.52
C VAL A 113 -37.42 -12.72 8.16
N LEU A 114 -37.25 -12.97 9.46
CA LEU A 114 -36.00 -12.70 10.18
C LEU A 114 -34.83 -13.53 9.66
N GLU A 115 -35.02 -14.82 9.41
CA GLU A 115 -33.97 -15.68 8.84
C GLU A 115 -33.63 -15.26 7.39
N THR A 116 -34.62 -14.80 6.61
CA THR A 116 -34.37 -14.22 5.27
C THR A 116 -33.53 -12.95 5.37
N LEU A 117 -33.85 -12.06 6.31
CA LEU A 117 -33.07 -10.85 6.57
C LEU A 117 -31.65 -11.17 7.04
N ARG A 118 -31.52 -12.11 7.97
CA ARG A 118 -30.23 -12.58 8.50
C ARG A 118 -29.34 -13.09 7.37
N SER A 119 -29.87 -13.95 6.51
CA SER A 119 -29.14 -14.47 5.35
C SER A 119 -28.72 -13.34 4.38
N ALA A 120 -29.59 -12.35 4.16
CA ALA A 120 -29.26 -11.20 3.31
C ALA A 120 -28.14 -10.32 3.91
N MET A 121 -28.19 -10.07 5.22
CA MET A 121 -27.13 -9.34 5.94
C MET A 121 -25.81 -10.12 5.97
N GLU A 122 -25.87 -11.42 6.24
CA GLU A 122 -24.72 -12.31 6.20
C GLU A 122 -24.05 -12.28 4.82
N SER A 123 -24.83 -12.31 3.74
CA SER A 123 -24.32 -12.15 2.38
C SER A 123 -23.59 -10.83 2.17
N VAL A 124 -24.12 -9.70 2.67
CA VAL A 124 -23.44 -8.40 2.59
C VAL A 124 -22.11 -8.42 3.33
N VAL A 125 -22.07 -8.97 4.55
CA VAL A 125 -20.85 -9.05 5.36
C VAL A 125 -19.79 -9.93 4.68
N ILE A 126 -20.17 -11.11 4.19
CA ILE A 126 -19.27 -12.01 3.47
C ILE A 126 -18.68 -11.32 2.23
N ASN A 127 -19.52 -10.64 1.44
CA ASN A 127 -19.06 -9.93 0.25
C ASN A 127 -18.12 -8.75 0.61
N ALA A 128 -18.39 -8.04 1.71
CA ALA A 128 -17.52 -7.00 2.23
C ALA A 128 -16.14 -7.54 2.62
N ASP A 129 -16.13 -8.65 3.35
CA ASP A 129 -14.92 -9.30 3.81
C ASP A 129 -14.08 -9.83 2.65
N LEU A 130 -14.73 -10.41 1.63
CA LEU A 130 -14.08 -10.83 0.40
C LEU A 130 -13.44 -9.64 -0.33
N LEU A 131 -14.19 -8.54 -0.55
CA LEU A 131 -13.67 -7.32 -1.18
C LEU A 131 -12.46 -6.76 -0.42
N ARG A 132 -12.52 -6.76 0.91
CA ARG A 132 -11.42 -6.30 1.75
C ARG A 132 -10.18 -7.20 1.62
N ILE A 133 -10.35 -8.53 1.60
CA ILE A 133 -9.24 -9.48 1.45
C ILE A 133 -8.59 -9.33 0.08
N THR A 134 -9.38 -9.34 -1.00
CA THR A 134 -8.85 -9.23 -2.37
C THR A 134 -8.18 -7.88 -2.61
N THR A 135 -8.70 -6.80 -2.02
CA THR A 135 -8.05 -5.48 -2.09
C THR A 135 -6.72 -5.49 -1.33
N ALA A 136 -6.69 -6.05 -0.11
CA ALA A 136 -5.47 -6.11 0.69
C ALA A 136 -4.38 -6.96 0.02
N GLU A 137 -4.76 -8.07 -0.61
CA GLU A 137 -3.86 -8.92 -1.40
C GLU A 137 -3.20 -8.12 -2.53
N LYS A 138 -4.00 -7.47 -3.38
CA LYS A 138 -3.49 -6.62 -4.47
C LYS A 138 -2.63 -5.45 -3.97
N VAL A 139 -2.99 -4.83 -2.84
CA VAL A 139 -2.16 -3.76 -2.23
C VAL A 139 -0.79 -4.30 -1.85
N VAL A 140 -0.74 -5.43 -1.15
CA VAL A 140 0.51 -6.05 -0.69
C VAL A 140 1.44 -6.40 -1.85
N GLU A 141 0.90 -6.85 -2.98
CA GLU A 141 1.66 -7.13 -4.21
C GLU A 141 2.30 -5.87 -4.82
N MET A 142 1.69 -4.70 -4.65
CA MET A 142 2.17 -3.44 -5.22
C MET A 142 3.19 -2.74 -4.34
N LEU A 143 3.22 -3.01 -3.04
CA LEU A 143 4.10 -2.31 -2.10
C LEU A 143 5.56 -2.79 -2.22
N SER A 144 6.52 -1.88 -2.00
CA SER A 144 7.91 -2.31 -1.80
C SER A 144 8.04 -3.08 -0.49
N PRO A 145 9.05 -3.95 -0.31
CA PRO A 145 9.19 -4.75 0.91
C PRO A 145 9.17 -3.90 2.19
N VAL A 146 9.82 -2.73 2.17
CA VAL A 146 9.85 -1.81 3.31
C VAL A 146 8.47 -1.19 3.57
N GLN A 147 7.73 -0.83 2.53
CA GLN A 147 6.37 -0.30 2.65
C GLN A 147 5.39 -1.36 3.15
N ASN A 148 5.52 -2.60 2.66
CA ASN A 148 4.67 -3.73 3.02
C ASN A 148 4.78 -4.06 4.52
N VAL A 149 5.99 -4.12 5.07
CA VAL A 149 6.19 -4.33 6.52
C VAL A 149 5.54 -3.23 7.34
N LYS A 150 5.70 -1.95 6.95
CA LYS A 150 5.05 -0.81 7.63
C LYS A 150 3.51 -0.90 7.55
N PHE A 151 2.99 -1.27 6.38
CA PHE A 151 1.56 -1.45 6.15
C PHE A 151 1.00 -2.57 7.04
N LEU A 152 1.60 -3.75 7.04
CA LEU A 152 1.18 -4.88 7.88
C LEU A 152 1.26 -4.54 9.38
N ALA A 153 2.29 -3.81 9.81
CA ALA A 153 2.38 -3.31 11.18
C ALA A 153 1.23 -2.36 11.54
N ALA A 154 0.86 -1.45 10.64
CA ALA A 154 -0.29 -0.55 10.85
C ALA A 154 -1.63 -1.32 10.89
N VAL A 155 -1.82 -2.31 10.00
CA VAL A 155 -3.03 -3.15 9.95
C VAL A 155 -3.19 -3.95 11.24
N THR A 156 -2.12 -4.59 11.72
CA THR A 156 -2.15 -5.35 12.99
C THR A 156 -2.44 -4.45 14.19
N GLN A 157 -1.87 -3.24 14.24
CA GLN A 157 -2.20 -2.26 15.28
C GLN A 157 -3.68 -1.83 15.22
N LEU A 158 -4.22 -1.62 14.02
CA LEU A 158 -5.63 -1.29 13.84
C LEU A 158 -6.53 -2.45 14.29
N GLN A 159 -6.21 -3.68 13.91
CA GLN A 159 -6.94 -4.88 14.33
C GLN A 159 -7.00 -4.99 15.87
N LEU A 160 -5.86 -4.81 16.55
CA LEU A 160 -5.81 -4.81 18.02
C LEU A 160 -6.71 -3.73 18.62
N LYS A 161 -6.66 -2.50 18.10
CA LYS A 161 -7.52 -1.39 18.57
C LYS A 161 -9.00 -1.71 18.40
N ILE A 162 -9.39 -2.27 17.25
CA ILE A 162 -10.78 -2.69 16.99
C ILE A 162 -11.23 -3.75 18.00
N TRP A 163 -10.41 -4.77 18.27
CA TRP A 163 -10.73 -5.80 19.25
C TRP A 163 -10.89 -5.23 20.66
N MET A 164 -9.99 -4.35 21.07
CA MET A 164 -10.06 -3.69 22.38
C MET A 164 -11.34 -2.85 22.51
N TRP A 165 -11.69 -2.07 21.49
CA TRP A 165 -12.93 -1.30 21.47
C TRP A 165 -14.18 -2.18 21.52
N GLY A 166 -14.16 -3.31 20.81
CA GLY A 166 -15.23 -4.31 20.85
C GLY A 166 -15.43 -4.87 22.26
N LEU A 167 -14.36 -5.30 22.91
CA LEU A 167 -14.40 -5.84 24.28
C LEU A 167 -14.93 -4.83 25.30
N GLN A 168 -14.49 -3.57 25.18
CA GLN A 168 -14.96 -2.46 26.01
C GLN A 168 -16.45 -2.18 25.84
N LYS A 169 -16.96 -2.26 24.61
CA LYS A 169 -18.39 -2.07 24.35
C LYS A 169 -19.24 -3.21 24.94
N GLU A 170 -18.74 -4.42 24.98
CA GLU A 170 -19.44 -5.55 25.61
C GLU A 170 -19.50 -5.43 27.14
N THR A 171 -18.43 -4.96 27.78
CA THR A 171 -18.43 -4.72 29.24
C THR A 171 -19.42 -3.61 29.61
N GLU A 172 -19.50 -2.55 28.81
CA GLU A 172 -20.49 -1.47 29.00
C GLU A 172 -21.94 -1.93 28.81
N ARG A 173 -22.20 -2.83 27.84
CA ARG A 173 -23.52 -3.43 27.64
C ARG A 173 -23.91 -4.34 28.81
N CYS A 174 -22.98 -5.15 29.31
CA CYS A 174 -23.19 -5.99 30.49
C CYS A 174 -23.51 -5.13 31.73
N ASN A 175 -22.77 -4.04 31.94
CA ASN A 175 -22.94 -3.17 33.11
C ASN A 175 -24.28 -2.39 33.09
N LYS A 176 -24.74 -1.95 31.92
CA LYS A 176 -26.06 -1.30 31.75
C LYS A 176 -27.24 -2.26 31.92
N GLY A 177 -27.09 -3.53 31.51
CA GLY A 177 -28.11 -4.56 31.74
C GLY A 177 -28.32 -4.89 33.23
N VAL A 178 -27.24 -4.82 34.02
CA VAL A 178 -27.29 -5.01 35.48
C VAL A 178 -27.93 -3.81 36.20
N MET A 179 -27.64 -2.57 35.78
CA MET A 179 -28.28 -1.37 36.38
C MET A 179 -29.77 -1.23 36.06
N ASN A 180 -30.25 -1.74 34.92
CA ASN A 180 -31.67 -1.69 34.55
C ASN A 180 -32.51 -2.85 35.13
N SER A 181 -31.91 -3.74 35.93
CA SER A 181 -32.56 -4.90 36.56
C SER A 181 -32.64 -4.80 38.09
N ILE A 182 -32.26 -3.66 38.68
CA ILE A 182 -32.37 -3.32 40.11
C ILE A 182 -33.37 -2.17 40.23
#